data_AF-A0A257AGM1-F1
#
_entry.id   AF-A0A257AGM1-F1
#
_cell.length_a   1.000
_cell.length_b   1.000
_cell.length_c   1.000
_cell.angle_alpha   90.00
_cell.angle_beta   90.00
_cell.angle_gamma   90.00
#
_symmetry.space_group_name_H-M   'P 1'
#
loop_
_entity.id
_entity.type
_entity.pdbx_description
1 polymer ?
#
loop_
_entity_poly.entity_id
_entity_poly.type
_entity_poly.pdbx_seq_one_letter_code
_entity_poly.pdbx_strand_id
1 'polypeptide(L)'
;MNDKVKRQVEWLADELLSNATNGVMIHIVYDNNEGNAKVYLNGEKIATISEMVSTLNFPLSDKQTAELYLCTCGHVRECTEREKVI
;
A
#
# COMPACT_ATOMS: atom_id res chain seq x y z
N MET A 1 -0.56 13.19 -10.25
CA MET A 1 0.16 12.04 -9.67
C MET A 1 1.65 12.27 -9.81
N ASN A 2 2.41 12.20 -8.71
CA ASN A 2 3.88 12.28 -8.73
C ASN A 2 4.48 11.02 -9.39
N ASP A 3 5.61 11.16 -10.08
CA ASP A 3 6.37 10.09 -10.74
C ASP A 3 6.68 8.89 -9.84
N LYS A 4 6.98 9.10 -8.54
CA LYS A 4 7.24 7.99 -7.61
C LYS A 4 6.00 7.12 -7.40
N VAL A 5 4.85 7.75 -7.15
CA VAL A 5 3.56 7.08 -6.98
C VAL A 5 3.15 6.39 -8.28
N LYS A 6 3.30 7.09 -9.42
CA LYS A 6 3.00 6.56 -10.74
C LYS A 6 3.78 5.29 -11.04
N ARG A 7 5.10 5.31 -10.82
CA ARG A 7 5.97 4.15 -11.09
C ARG A 7 5.61 2.93 -10.24
N GLN A 8 5.23 3.13 -8.98
CA GLN A 8 4.78 2.04 -8.13
C GLN A 8 3.41 1.49 -8.52
N VAL A 9 2.49 2.37 -8.94
CA VAL A 9 1.19 1.96 -9.48
C VAL A 9 1.38 1.12 -10.74
N GLU A 10 2.24 1.55 -11.66
CA GLU A 10 2.57 0.83 -12.90
C GLU A 10 3.19 -0.54 -12.58
N TRP A 11 4.18 -0.59 -11.69
CA TRP A 11 4.78 -1.85 -11.26
C TRP A 11 3.74 -2.82 -10.65
N LEU A 12 2.87 -2.32 -9.77
CA LEU A 12 1.85 -3.16 -9.15
C LEU A 12 0.84 -3.65 -10.18
N ALA A 13 0.45 -2.82 -11.14
CA ALA A 13 -0.44 -3.23 -12.22
C ALA A 13 0.19 -4.33 -13.08
N ASP A 14 1.46 -4.20 -13.44
CA ASP A 14 2.20 -5.21 -14.21
C ASP A 14 2.29 -6.56 -13.47
N GLU A 15 2.56 -6.54 -12.17
CA GLU A 15 2.58 -7.76 -11.33
C GLU A 15 1.20 -8.43 -11.29
N LEU A 16 0.13 -7.66 -11.11
CA LEU A 16 -1.24 -8.19 -11.06
C LEU A 16 -1.66 -8.79 -12.41
N LEU A 17 -1.31 -8.15 -13.51
CA LEU A 17 -1.60 -8.64 -14.86
C LEU A 17 -0.78 -9.88 -15.20
N SER A 18 0.49 -9.93 -14.81
CA SER A 18 1.38 -11.08 -15.09
C SER A 18 0.96 -12.35 -14.36
N ASN A 19 0.32 -12.22 -13.19
CA ASN A 19 -0.19 -13.34 -12.39
C ASN A 19 -1.68 -13.64 -12.64
N ALA A 20 -2.36 -12.90 -13.52
CA ALA A 20 -3.77 -13.09 -13.79
C ALA A 20 -4.02 -14.38 -14.59
N THR A 21 -4.71 -15.34 -14.00
CA THR A 21 -5.14 -16.58 -14.68
C THR A 21 -6.46 -16.41 -15.44
N ASN A 22 -7.23 -15.37 -15.12
CA ASN A 22 -8.53 -15.03 -15.71
C ASN A 22 -8.57 -13.52 -16.04
N GLY A 23 -9.67 -13.07 -16.65
CA GLY A 23 -9.92 -11.64 -16.81
C GLY A 23 -9.96 -10.92 -15.46
N VAL A 24 -9.07 -9.94 -15.28
CA VAL A 24 -9.02 -9.08 -14.10
C VAL A 24 -9.31 -7.63 -14.49
N MET A 25 -9.96 -6.90 -13.59
CA MET A 25 -10.19 -5.46 -13.73
C MET A 25 -9.39 -4.73 -12.66
N ILE A 26 -8.46 -3.87 -13.10
CA ILE A 26 -7.65 -3.04 -12.21
C ILE A 26 -8.17 -1.60 -12.30
N HIS A 27 -8.63 -1.06 -11.17
CA HIS A 27 -9.09 0.32 -11.05
C HIS A 27 -8.11 1.12 -10.20
N ILE A 28 -7.69 2.28 -10.70
CA ILE A 28 -6.75 3.16 -10.01
C ILE A 28 -7.43 4.51 -9.84
N VAL A 29 -7.54 4.96 -8.59
CA VAL A 29 -8.10 6.27 -8.23
C VAL A 29 -7.01 7.10 -7.58
N TYR A 30 -6.69 8.25 -8.17
CA TYR A 30 -5.71 9.17 -7.59
C TYR A 30 -6.42 10.34 -6.90
N ASP A 31 -6.13 10.53 -5.62
CA ASP A 31 -6.56 11.69 -4.87
C ASP A 31 -5.46 12.75 -4.89
N ASN A 32 -5.71 13.86 -5.60
CA ASN A 32 -4.77 14.98 -5.68
C ASN A 32 -4.62 15.73 -4.34
N ASN A 33 -5.62 15.70 -3.47
CA ASN A 33 -5.58 16.38 -2.18
C ASN A 33 -4.76 15.59 -1.16
N GLU A 34 -4.95 14.26 -1.13
CA GLU A 34 -4.20 13.36 -0.24
C GLU A 34 -2.84 12.93 -0.82
N GLY A 35 -2.59 13.19 -2.10
CA GLY A 35 -1.36 12.81 -2.78
C GLY A 35 -1.15 11.29 -2.89
N ASN A 36 -2.23 10.50 -2.82
CA ASN A 36 -2.18 9.04 -2.81
C ASN A 36 -3.00 8.42 -3.94
N ALA A 37 -2.61 7.21 -4.35
CA ALA A 37 -3.33 6.36 -5.29
C ALA A 37 -3.95 5.17 -4.55
N LYS A 38 -5.24 4.92 -4.77
CA LYS A 38 -5.96 3.76 -4.27
C LYS A 38 -6.12 2.78 -5.42
N VAL A 39 -5.65 1.55 -5.24
CA VAL A 39 -5.67 0.50 -6.25
C VAL A 39 -6.70 -0.57 -5.87
N TYR A 40 -7.56 -0.91 -6.82
CA TYR A 40 -8.65 -1.85 -6.68
C TYR A 40 -8.49 -2.99 -7.71
N LEU A 41 -8.73 -4.23 -7.27
CA LEU A 41 -8.75 -5.41 -8.11
C LEU A 41 -10.16 -6.02 -8.05
N ASN A 42 -10.84 -6.11 -9.20
CA ASN A 42 -12.22 -6.61 -9.29
C ASN A 42 -13.21 -5.92 -8.34
N GLY A 43 -12.98 -4.64 -8.06
CA GLY A 43 -13.80 -3.82 -7.17
C GLY A 43 -13.37 -3.83 -5.70
N GLU A 44 -12.45 -4.70 -5.29
CA GLU A 44 -11.88 -4.74 -3.93
C GLU A 44 -10.62 -3.88 -3.83
N LYS A 45 -10.51 -3.03 -2.81
CA LYS A 45 -9.32 -2.20 -2.60
C LYS A 45 -8.20 -3.07 -2.02
N ILE A 46 -7.05 -3.11 -2.70
CA ILE A 46 -5.91 -3.96 -2.32
C ILE A 46 -4.70 -3.18 -1.83
N ALA A 47 -4.57 -1.91 -2.22
CA ALA A 47 -3.42 -1.09 -1.86
C ALA A 47 -3.75 0.41 -1.84
N THR A 48 -3.01 1.14 -0.99
CA THR A 48 -2.93 2.60 -1.00
C THR A 48 -1.46 3.01 -1.15
N ILE A 49 -1.13 3.73 -2.22
CA ILE A 49 0.23 4.14 -2.57
C ILE A 49 0.34 5.65 -2.40
N SER A 50 1.11 6.10 -1.41
CA SER A 50 1.43 7.51 -1.19
C SER A 50 2.92 7.78 -1.35
N GLU A 51 3.33 9.04 -1.39
CA GLU A 51 4.75 9.38 -1.44
C GLU A 51 5.56 8.80 -0.26
N MET A 52 5.01 8.79 0.95
CA MET A 52 5.67 8.19 2.14
C MET A 52 5.86 6.67 2.01
N VAL A 53 4.88 5.97 1.42
CA VAL A 53 4.99 4.53 1.18
C VAL A 53 5.89 4.25 -0.02
N SER A 54 5.99 5.19 -0.97
CA SER A 54 6.84 5.05 -2.15
C SER A 54 8.34 5.09 -1.87
N THR A 55 8.74 5.65 -0.72
CA THR A 55 10.11 5.54 -0.23
C THR A 55 10.50 4.15 0.26
N LEU A 56 9.55 3.22 0.46
CA LEU A 56 9.83 1.89 0.99
C LEU A 56 10.15 0.82 -0.07
N ASN A 57 10.31 1.19 -1.35
CA ASN A 57 10.58 0.30 -2.48
C ASN A 57 9.56 -0.85 -2.71
N PHE A 58 8.53 -1.01 -1.86
CA PHE A 58 7.49 -2.02 -1.98
C PHE A 58 6.12 -1.42 -1.67
N PRO A 59 5.07 -1.76 -2.43
CA PRO A 59 3.70 -1.38 -2.06
C PRO A 59 3.27 -2.18 -0.84
N LEU A 60 2.67 -1.47 0.11
CA LEU A 60 2.19 -2.06 1.36
C LEU A 60 0.73 -2.44 1.20
N SER A 61 0.38 -3.61 1.75
CA SER A 61 -1.02 -3.96 1.97
C SER A 61 -1.68 -2.96 2.92
N ASP A 62 -3.02 -2.91 2.92
CA ASP A 62 -3.79 -2.10 3.87
C ASP A 62 -3.39 -2.38 5.33
N LYS A 63 -3.09 -3.64 5.67
CA LYS A 63 -2.61 -4.04 7.01
C LYS A 63 -1.24 -3.42 7.34
N GLN A 64 -0.28 -3.52 6.43
CA GLN A 64 1.06 -2.94 6.63
C GLN A 64 1.02 -1.41 6.65
N THR A 65 0.12 -0.79 5.87
CA THR A 65 -0.10 0.65 5.88
C THR A 65 -0.68 1.10 7.23
N ALA A 66 -1.64 0.37 7.78
CA ALA A 66 -2.20 0.65 9.11
C ALA A 66 -1.15 0.50 10.23
N GLU A 67 -0.28 -0.52 10.17
CA GLU A 67 0.83 -0.72 11.11
C GLU A 67 1.84 0.44 11.05
N LEU A 68 2.14 0.97 9.86
CA LEU A 68 3.01 2.14 9.69
C LEU A 68 2.39 3.42 10.25
N TYR A 69 1.11 3.66 10.02
CA TYR A 69 0.39 4.82 10.57
C TYR A 69 0.33 4.77 12.11
N LEU A 70 0.13 3.59 12.70
CA LEU A 70 0.17 3.38 14.16
C LEU A 70 1.56 3.73 14.74
N CYS A 71 2.65 3.38 14.05
CA CYS A 71 4.00 3.75 14.47
C CYS A 71 4.31 5.26 14.37
N THR A 72 3.68 5.99 13.43
CA THR A 72 3.99 7.41 13.21
C THR A 72 3.16 8.37 14.07
N CYS A 73 1.99 7.97 14.57
CA CYS A 73 1.12 8.84 15.38
C CYS A 73 1.32 8.73 16.90
N GLY A 74 2.14 7.80 17.39
CA GLY A 74 2.38 7.59 18.82
C GLY A 74 3.86 7.62 19.20
N HIS A 75 4.32 8.73 19.75
CA HIS A 75 5.61 8.82 20.42
C HIS A 75 5.70 7.76 21.55
N VAL A 76 6.78 6.95 21.55
CA VAL A 76 7.47 6.47 22.77
C VAL A 76 6.60 5.77 23.83
N ARG A 77 6.43 4.45 23.71
CA ARG A 77 6.65 3.46 24.78
C ARG A 77 6.25 2.05 24.33
N GLU A 78 7.17 1.11 24.55
CA GLU A 78 6.94 -0.35 24.62
C GLU A 78 6.55 -1.08 23.34
N CYS A 79 7.51 -1.23 22.43
CA CYS A 79 7.61 -2.42 21.57
C CYS A 79 8.75 -3.34 22.05
N THR A 80 8.70 -3.63 23.35
CA THR A 80 9.30 -4.80 24.01
C THR A 80 8.18 -5.18 24.96
N GLU A 81 7.37 -6.20 24.66
CA GLU A 81 7.78 -7.59 24.86
C GLU A 81 7.29 -8.50 23.73
N ARG A 82 8.27 -9.06 23.03
CA ARG A 82 8.19 -10.40 22.49
C ARG A 82 8.15 -11.39 23.66
N GLU A 83 7.41 -12.48 23.44
CA GLU A 83 7.55 -13.81 24.04
C GLU A 83 6.92 -14.10 25.42
N LYS A 84 6.26 -15.27 25.46
CA LYS A 84 5.66 -16.04 26.59
C LYS A 84 4.17 -15.72 26.84
N VAL A 85 3.23 -16.66 26.91
CA VAL A 85 3.23 -18.09 27.26
C VAL A 85 2.07 -18.77 26.53
N ILE A 86 2.24 -20.09 26.33
CA ILE A 86 1.25 -21.13 25.99
C ILE A 86 -0.08 -20.96 26.76
#